data_AF-A0A970EZF6-F1
#
_entry.id   AF-A0A970EZF6-F1
#
_cell.length_a   1.000
_cell.length_b   1.000
_cell.length_c   1.000
_cell.angle_alpha   90.00
_cell.angle_beta   90.00
_cell.angle_gamma   90.00
#
_symmetry.space_group_name_H-M   'P 1'
#
loop_
_entity.id
_entity.type
_entity.pdbx_description
1 polymer ?
#
loop_
_entity_poly.entity_id
_entity_poly.type
_entity_poly.pdbx_seq_one_letter_code
_entity_poly.pdbx_strand_id
1 'polypeptide(L)'
;MELIIILGLLLTLTYIFRKVNTFVYALAALDIFFRIVDFLKSHLLSPEIYKFINQHFPSSIPSLINKYTSGIFNEILIWLYVINFMIFEFYIIKAIFNKRK
;
A
#
# COMPACT_ATOMS: atom_id res chain seq x y z
N MET A 1 -9.53 -16.80 -6.00
CA MET A 1 -10.49 -15.91 -5.30
C MET A 1 -9.79 -14.75 -4.58
N GLU A 2 -8.67 -14.97 -3.90
CA GLU A 2 -7.95 -13.92 -3.14
C GLU A 2 -7.33 -12.82 -4.02
N LEU A 3 -6.79 -13.20 -5.19
CA LEU A 3 -6.22 -12.29 -6.19
C LEU A 3 -7.28 -11.35 -6.80
N ILE A 4 -8.53 -11.83 -6.92
CA ILE A 4 -9.69 -11.08 -7.44
C ILE A 4 -10.14 -10.02 -6.42
N ILE A 5 -10.02 -10.30 -5.12
CA ILE A 5 -10.37 -9.33 -4.07
C ILE A 5 -9.36 -8.17 -4.06
N ILE A 6 -8.07 -8.45 -4.25
CA ILE A 6 -7.00 -7.43 -4.28
C ILE A 6 -7.07 -6.62 -5.57
N LEU A 7 -7.24 -7.27 -6.72
CA LEU A 7 -7.47 -6.58 -7.98
C LEU A 7 -8.76 -5.74 -7.91
N GLY A 8 -9.81 -6.28 -7.29
CA GLY A 8 -11.06 -5.58 -7.04
C GLY A 8 -10.89 -4.36 -6.15
N LEU A 9 -10.09 -4.45 -5.08
CA LEU A 9 -9.81 -3.31 -4.20
C LEU A 9 -9.01 -2.23 -4.92
N LEU A 10 -7.94 -2.60 -5.64
CA LEU A 10 -7.14 -1.68 -6.44
C LEU A 10 -7.95 -1.02 -7.56
N LEU A 11 -8.77 -1.80 -8.28
CA LEU A 11 -9.67 -1.32 -9.33
C LEU A 11 -10.75 -0.39 -8.77
N THR A 12 -11.32 -0.73 -7.61
CA THR A 12 -12.32 0.09 -6.91
C THR A 12 -11.70 1.40 -6.42
N LEU A 13 -10.46 1.37 -5.89
CA LEU A 13 -9.72 2.58 -5.54
C LEU A 13 -9.46 3.44 -6.79
N THR A 14 -9.00 2.87 -7.91
CA THR A 14 -8.82 3.63 -9.17
C THR A 14 -10.13 4.15 -9.78
N TYR A 15 -11.24 3.41 -9.65
CA TYR A 15 -12.54 3.79 -10.21
C TYR A 15 -13.22 4.90 -9.39
N ILE A 16 -13.10 4.84 -8.06
CA ILE A 16 -13.63 5.86 -7.14
C ILE A 16 -12.78 7.14 -7.22
N PHE A 17 -11.46 7.01 -7.35
CA PHE A 17 -10.54 8.14 -7.42
C PHE A 17 -10.29 8.55 -8.87
N ARG A 18 -11.30 9.19 -9.49
CA ARG A 18 -11.25 9.82 -10.83
C ARG A 18 -10.10 10.81 -11.06
N LYS A 19 -9.26 11.07 -10.04
CA LYS A 19 -8.07 11.92 -10.09
C LYS A 19 -6.85 11.14 -9.63
N VAL A 20 -5.81 11.14 -10.47
CA VAL A 20 -4.51 10.50 -10.21
C VAL A 20 -3.95 10.87 -8.83
N ASN A 21 -4.08 12.14 -8.42
CA ASN A 21 -3.60 12.59 -7.12
C ASN A 21 -4.25 11.81 -5.97
N THR A 22 -5.55 11.58 -6.01
CA THR A 22 -6.24 10.89 -4.91
C THR A 22 -5.88 9.41 -4.86
N PHE A 23 -5.63 8.78 -6.01
CA PHE A 23 -5.09 7.42 -6.06
C PHE A 23 -3.69 7.34 -5.41
N VAL A 24 -2.80 8.28 -5.72
CA VAL A 24 -1.45 8.36 -5.11
C VAL A 24 -1.54 8.45 -3.59
N TYR A 25 -2.37 9.35 -3.06
CA TYR A 25 -2.57 9.47 -1.62
C TYR A 25 -3.18 8.22 -0.99
N ALA A 26 -4.19 7.61 -1.63
CA ALA A 26 -4.85 6.43 -1.10
C ALA A 26 -3.91 5.21 -1.05
N LEU A 27 -3.14 4.98 -2.11
CA LEU A 27 -2.21 3.86 -2.17
C LEU A 27 -1.07 4.01 -1.16
N ALA A 28 -0.50 5.21 -1.03
CA ALA A 28 0.51 5.51 0.00
C ALA A 28 -0.05 5.36 1.42
N ALA A 29 -1.26 5.89 1.69
CA ALA A 29 -1.91 5.76 2.99
C ALA A 29 -2.19 4.30 3.36
N LEU A 30 -2.64 3.48 2.41
CA LEU A 30 -2.90 2.06 2.63
C LEU A 30 -1.62 1.27 2.93
N ASP A 31 -0.53 1.53 2.21
CA ASP A 31 0.76 0.89 2.49
C ASP A 31 1.32 1.29 3.86
N ILE A 32 1.24 2.58 4.22
CA ILE A 32 1.63 3.07 5.55
C ILE A 32 0.79 2.39 6.64
N PHE A 33 -0.52 2.27 6.42
CA PHE A 33 -1.40 1.55 7.36
C PHE A 33 -0.97 0.09 7.56
N PHE A 34 -0.68 -0.64 6.49
CA PHE A 34 -0.18 -2.02 6.61
C PHE A 34 1.12 -2.10 7.40
N ARG A 35 2.06 -1.18 7.16
CA ARG A 35 3.33 -1.13 7.90
C ARG A 35 3.14 -0.82 9.38
N ILE A 36 2.19 0.07 9.72
CA ILE A 36 1.84 0.34 11.12
C ILE A 36 1.27 -0.92 11.79
N VAL A 37 0.31 -1.59 11.14
CA VAL A 37 -0.27 -2.85 11.66
C VAL A 37 0.82 -3.92 11.83
N ASP A 38 1.75 -4.02 10.87
CA ASP A 38 2.89 -4.94 10.91
C ASP A 38 3.83 -4.67 12.09
N PHE A 39 4.10 -3.40 12.37
CA PHE A 39 4.88 -2.97 13.51
C PHE A 39 4.17 -3.29 14.85
N LEU A 40 2.89 -2.96 14.97
CA LEU A 40 2.13 -3.20 16.20
C LEU A 40 2.03 -4.70 16.51
N LYS A 41 1.78 -5.55 15.50
CA LYS A 41 1.68 -7.00 15.73
C LYS A 41 3.01 -7.63 16.15
N SER A 42 4.13 -7.14 15.63
CA SER A 42 5.46 -7.68 15.95
C SER A 42 5.98 -7.27 17.34
N HIS A 43 5.45 -6.19 17.93
CA HIS A 43 5.99 -5.62 19.17
C HIS A 43 5.02 -5.59 20.36
N LEU A 44 3.71 -5.67 20.14
CA LEU A 44 2.71 -5.47 21.21
C LEU A 44 1.78 -6.67 21.44
N LEU A 45 1.74 -7.63 20.52
CA LEU A 45 0.72 -8.68 20.52
C LEU A 45 1.29 -10.03 20.92
N SER A 46 0.49 -10.80 21.68
CA SER A 46 0.81 -12.17 22.00
C SER A 46 0.94 -13.02 20.72
N PRO A 47 1.69 -14.14 20.76
CA PRO A 47 1.89 -14.99 19.59
C PRO A 47 0.58 -15.48 18.93
N GLU A 48 -0.49 -15.64 19.72
CA GLU A 48 -1.82 -16.04 19.23
C GLU A 48 -2.52 -14.92 18.47
N ILE A 49 -2.51 -13.70 18.99
CA ILE A 49 -3.10 -12.54 18.32
C ILE A 49 -2.29 -12.18 17.08
N TYR A 50 -0.95 -12.31 17.15
CA TYR A 50 -0.06 -12.16 16.01
C TYR A 50 -0.45 -13.12 14.88
N LYS A 51 -0.66 -14.40 15.19
CA LYS A 51 -1.00 -15.43 14.19
C LYS A 51 -2.33 -15.14 13.50
N PHE A 52 -3.33 -14.66 14.25
CA PHE A 52 -4.64 -14.28 13.69
C PHE A 52 -4.55 -13.07 12.75
N ILE A 53 -3.87 -11.99 13.16
CA ILE A 53 -3.75 -10.78 12.35
C ILE A 53 -2.89 -11.02 11.12
N ASN A 54 -1.81 -11.81 11.23
CA ASN A 54 -0.92 -12.10 10.13
C ASN A 54 -1.58 -12.95 9.01
N GLN A 55 -2.67 -13.66 9.32
CA GLN A 55 -3.47 -14.36 8.31
C GLN A 55 -4.31 -13.39 7.45
N HIS A 56 -4.66 -12.22 7.97
CA HIS A 56 -5.59 -11.30 7.33
C HIS A 56 -4.96 -10.00 6.79
N PHE A 57 -3.86 -9.53 7.41
CA PHE A 57 -3.21 -8.27 7.04
C PHE A 57 -1.80 -8.50 6.49
N PRO A 58 -1.51 -8.05 5.26
CA PRO A 58 -0.15 -8.07 4.74
C PRO A 58 0.73 -7.08 5.49
N SER A 59 2.05 -7.30 5.47
CA SER A 59 3.03 -6.39 6.07
C SER A 59 3.19 -5.08 5.29
N SER A 60 2.94 -5.11 3.98
CA SER A 60 3.00 -3.95 3.08
C SER A 60 2.36 -4.28 1.72
N ILE A 61 2.11 -3.26 0.89
CA ILE A 61 1.67 -3.43 -0.50
C ILE A 61 2.69 -4.28 -1.30
N PRO A 62 4.01 -4.04 -1.25
CA PRO A 62 5.00 -4.92 -1.90
C PRO A 62 4.92 -6.37 -1.44
N SER A 63 4.73 -6.62 -0.14
CA SER A 63 4.61 -7.98 0.38
C SER A 63 3.35 -8.68 -0.13
N LEU A 64 2.26 -7.92 -0.28
CA LEU A 64 1.04 -8.40 -0.93
C LEU A 64 1.28 -8.75 -2.40
N ILE A 65 1.96 -7.87 -3.15
CA ILE A 65 2.31 -8.11 -4.56
C ILE A 65 3.17 -9.37 -4.70
N ASN A 66 4.21 -9.51 -3.88
CA ASN A 66 5.13 -10.65 -3.89
C ASN A 66 4.46 -11.97 -3.49
N LYS A 67 3.42 -11.93 -2.66
CA LYS A 67 2.67 -13.13 -2.28
C LYS A 67 1.88 -13.72 -3.46
N TYR A 68 1.38 -12.87 -4.36
CA TYR A 68 0.43 -13.27 -5.39
C TYR A 68 0.97 -13.20 -6.82
N THR A 69 2.14 -12.62 -7.03
CA THR A 69 2.73 -12.44 -8.36
C THR A 69 4.21 -12.80 -8.34
N SER A 70 4.74 -13.24 -9.48
CA SER A 70 6.17 -13.58 -9.62
C SER A 70 6.68 -13.22 -11.02
N GLY A 71 8.01 -13.25 -11.19
CA GLY A 71 8.69 -12.96 -12.44
C GLY A 71 8.53 -11.51 -12.91
N ILE A 72 8.55 -11.30 -14.22
CA ILE A 72 8.55 -9.94 -14.80
C ILE A 72 7.27 -9.15 -14.51
N PHE A 73 6.14 -9.82 -14.35
CA PHE A 73 4.87 -9.17 -14.00
C PHE A 73 4.91 -8.60 -12.58
N ASN A 74 5.49 -9.33 -11.63
CA ASN A 74 5.74 -8.84 -10.27
C ASN A 74 6.64 -7.60 -10.28
N GLU A 75 7.75 -7.67 -11.03
CA GLU A 75 8.72 -6.58 -11.11
C GLU A 75 8.07 -5.29 -11.61
N ILE A 76 7.24 -5.37 -12.66
CA ILE A 76 6.47 -4.23 -13.17
C ILE A 76 5.56 -3.63 -12.09
N LEU A 77 4.83 -4.47 -11.34
CA LEU A 77 3.94 -3.99 -10.27
C LEU A 77 4.71 -3.31 -9.14
N ILE A 78 5.89 -3.83 -8.78
CA ILE A 78 6.78 -3.20 -7.80
C ILE A 78 7.24 -1.83 -8.31
N TRP A 79 7.65 -1.70 -9.58
CA TRP A 79 8.04 -0.41 -10.15
C TRP A 79 6.87 0.59 -10.18
N LEU A 80 5.65 0.15 -10.49
CA LEU A 80 4.46 1.01 -10.41
C LEU A 80 4.20 1.51 -8.98
N TYR A 81 4.38 0.64 -7.98
CA TYR A 81 4.34 1.04 -6.57
C TYR A 81 5.41 2.09 -6.24
N VAL A 82 6.65 1.90 -6.69
CA VAL A 82 7.76 2.84 -6.44
C VAL A 82 7.48 4.20 -7.09
N ILE A 83 7.00 4.23 -8.34
CA ILE A 83 6.60 5.47 -9.03
C ILE A 83 5.49 6.19 -8.27
N ASN A 84 4.50 5.46 -7.77
CA ASN A 84 3.43 6.05 -6.97
C ASN A 84 3.99 6.76 -5.72
N PHE A 85 4.92 6.12 -5.01
CA PHE A 85 5.57 6.69 -3.83
C PHE A 85 6.44 7.91 -4.16
N MET A 86 7.16 7.91 -5.28
CA MET A 86 7.91 9.09 -5.75
C MET A 86 6.97 10.29 -6.00
N ILE A 87 5.81 10.06 -6.61
CA ILE A 87 4.81 11.12 -6.85
C ILE A 87 4.20 11.60 -5.52
N PHE A 88 3.90 10.67 -4.61
CA PHE A 88 3.39 10.98 -3.28
C PHE A 88 4.36 11.90 -2.51
N GLU A 89 5.64 11.53 -2.45
CA GLU A 89 6.67 12.35 -1.79
C GLU A 89 6.77 13.73 -2.42
N PHE A 90 6.78 13.81 -3.75
CA PHE A 90 6.78 15.09 -4.46
C PHE A 90 5.59 15.97 -4.03
N TYR A 91 4.39 15.41 -3.92
CA TYR A 91 3.22 16.17 -3.46
C TYR A 91 3.33 16.63 -2.00
N ILE A 92 3.84 15.78 -1.10
CA ILE A 92 4.06 16.15 0.30
C ILE A 92 5.08 17.29 0.40
N ILE A 93 6.23 17.14 -0.25
CA ILE A 93 7.28 18.17 -0.30
C ILE A 93 6.70 19.47 -0.84
N LYS A 94 6.04 19.44 -2.01
CA LYS A 94 5.42 20.62 -2.61
C LYS A 94 4.40 21.28 -1.67
N ALA A 95 3.58 20.50 -0.98
CA ALA A 95 2.59 21.02 -0.04
C ALA A 95 3.25 21.70 1.18
N ILE A 96 4.35 21.16 1.69
CA ILE A 96 5.10 21.75 2.81
C ILE A 96 5.74 23.08 2.39
N PHE A 97 6.32 23.16 1.18
CA PHE A 97 6.96 24.38 0.69
C PHE A 97 5.96 25.46 0.27
N ASN A 98 4.83 25.09 -0.35
CA ASN A 98 3.81 26.07 -0.76
C ASN A 98 3.05 26.71 0.41
N LYS A 99 2.96 26.06 1.58
CA LYS A 99 2.36 26.65 2.79
C LYS A 99 3.22 27.75 3.43
N ARG A 100 4.45 27.99 2.93
CA ARG A 100 5.36 29.04 3.42
C ARG A 100 5.28 30.35 2.62
N LYS A 101 4.29 30.50 1.73
CA LYS A 101 3.93 31.76 1.06
C LYS A 101 2.54 32.17 1.50
#